data_AF-A0A0G2F197-F1
#
_entry.id   AF-A0A0G2F197-F1
#
_cell.length_a   1.000
_cell.length_b   1.000
_cell.length_c   1.000
_cell.angle_alpha   90.00
_cell.angle_beta   90.00
_cell.angle_gamma   90.00
#
_symmetry.space_group_name_H-M   'P 1'
#
loop_
_entity.id
_entity.type
_entity.pdbx_description
1 polymer ?
#
loop_
_entity_poly.entity_id
_entity_poly.type
_entity_poly.pdbx_seq_one_letter_code
_entity_poly.pdbx_strand_id
1 'polypeptide(L)'
;MLKYFLPAGRLTHVLGNPAAKDILSRPLVKRRREASFLWSKWLTRCDDEHQRCQVEADATPSRLLFLGSDDSGDGDAFRLVDCPPVGEKTLRYAAFSYCWGGDQEYKTTKDNKSAYYNNIPHEALAPFKSITDAIHVARRLGLSYLWIDSLCIVQDDAADKGREIGKMQDIYAGAYVTISAACAQTSRDGFLDSMADDSLDFEMDYPCIGGATGAVFLTKDQITSDRDDQPIDARAWTYQEYFLSPRVLVFERRKVRWRCFTEAHEDGGHDNDSGFKLLNSGMLARMGPAELGREWTLAVERYSRRYLTVQSDKLPAMAGIAATDRRAISPACGSRAWRGSWRGTLPGATRGA
;
A
#
# COMPACT_ATOMS: atom_id res chain seq x y z
N MET A 1 0.04 29.78 21.10
CA MET A 1 0.06 31.02 20.30
C MET A 1 0.85 30.89 18.98
N LEU A 2 1.75 29.89 18.81
CA LEU A 2 2.51 29.67 17.56
C LEU A 2 1.76 28.95 16.40
N LYS A 3 0.58 28.36 16.64
CA LYS A 3 -0.20 27.67 15.59
C LYS A 3 -0.75 28.59 14.48
N TYR A 4 -0.69 29.92 14.65
CA TYR A 4 -1.38 30.88 13.79
C TYR A 4 -0.46 31.69 12.85
N PHE A 5 0.87 31.47 12.87
CA PHE A 5 1.82 32.34 12.15
C PHE A 5 2.63 31.68 11.01
N LEU A 6 2.39 30.41 10.68
CA LEU A 6 3.12 29.73 9.61
C LEU A 6 2.15 29.23 8.55
N PRO A 7 1.88 30.02 7.49
CA PRO A 7 0.99 29.59 6.40
C PRO A 7 1.58 28.49 5.51
N ALA A 8 2.84 28.07 5.71
CA ALA A 8 3.50 27.00 4.93
C ALA A 8 4.72 26.40 5.65
N GLY A 9 4.71 26.28 6.99
CA GLY A 9 5.86 25.77 7.76
C GLY A 9 5.44 24.87 8.92
N ARG A 10 6.09 23.70 9.04
CA ARG A 10 5.85 22.72 10.10
C ARG A 10 7.04 22.72 11.08
N LEU A 11 6.75 22.87 12.38
CA LEU A 11 7.75 22.67 13.41
C LEU A 11 7.90 21.17 13.69
N THR A 12 9.12 20.67 13.76
CA THR A 12 9.41 19.26 14.08
C THR A 12 10.49 19.16 15.16
N HIS A 13 10.57 18.01 15.85
CA HIS A 13 11.60 17.75 16.87
C HIS A 13 12.28 16.39 16.67
N VAL A 14 13.46 16.20 17.24
CA VAL A 14 14.17 14.90 17.25
C VAL A 14 13.80 14.09 18.51
N LEU A 15 13.85 12.76 18.43
CA LEU A 15 13.63 11.88 19.59
C LEU A 15 14.65 12.18 20.70
N GLY A 16 14.18 12.24 21.96
CA GLY A 16 15.02 12.60 23.13
C GLY A 16 15.12 14.10 23.40
N ASN A 17 14.53 14.96 22.55
CA ASN A 17 14.47 16.41 22.73
C ASN A 17 13.38 16.81 23.75
N PRO A 18 13.62 17.77 24.66
CA PRO A 18 12.60 18.29 25.58
C PRO A 18 11.31 18.76 24.88
N ALA A 19 11.43 19.31 23.66
CA ALA A 19 10.32 19.79 22.85
C ALA A 19 9.37 18.66 22.37
N ALA A 20 9.76 17.38 22.49
CA ALA A 20 8.94 16.23 22.13
C ALA A 20 7.62 16.13 22.92
N LYS A 21 7.53 16.81 24.08
CA LYS A 21 6.31 16.86 24.89
C LYS A 21 5.29 17.87 24.34
N ASP A 22 5.77 18.89 23.63
CA ASP A 22 4.97 20.04 23.19
C ASP A 22 4.68 20.01 21.69
N ILE A 23 5.60 19.43 20.92
CA ILE A 23 5.53 19.27 19.47
C ILE A 23 5.52 17.78 19.18
N LEU A 24 4.44 17.28 18.57
CA LEU A 24 4.28 15.85 18.26
C LEU A 24 4.86 15.48 16.89
N SER A 25 5.06 16.47 16.02
CA SER A 25 5.60 16.33 14.69
C SER A 25 7.11 16.06 14.70
N ARG A 26 7.53 15.11 13.87
CA ARG A 26 8.91 14.67 13.71
C ARG A 26 9.43 15.02 12.32
N PRO A 27 10.75 15.08 12.09
CA PRO A 27 11.32 15.18 10.76
C PRO A 27 10.89 14.00 9.90
N LEU A 28 10.73 14.25 8.60
CA LEU A 28 10.58 13.20 7.60
C LEU A 28 11.85 12.36 7.53
N VAL A 29 11.72 11.09 7.14
CA VAL A 29 12.90 10.24 7.02
C VAL A 29 13.61 10.54 5.71
N LYS A 30 14.73 11.27 5.79
CA LYS A 30 15.53 11.70 4.63
C LYS A 30 16.08 10.52 3.82
N ARG A 31 16.50 9.44 4.48
CA ARG A 31 17.06 8.24 3.84
C ARG A 31 16.11 7.06 3.99
N ARG A 32 15.14 6.94 3.09
CA ARG A 32 14.10 5.90 3.17
C ARG A 32 14.67 4.49 3.13
N ARG A 33 15.69 4.24 2.30
CA ARG A 33 16.38 2.94 2.24
C ARG A 33 16.87 2.44 3.63
N GLU A 34 17.23 3.36 4.52
CA GLU A 34 17.71 3.09 5.89
C GLU A 34 16.58 3.09 6.94
N ALA A 35 15.37 3.51 6.57
CA ALA A 35 14.21 3.67 7.45
C ALA A 35 13.53 2.36 7.85
N SER A 36 14.15 1.20 7.59
CA SER A 36 13.56 -0.12 7.85
C SER A 36 13.05 -0.29 9.29
N PHE A 37 13.74 0.28 10.28
CA PHE A 37 13.32 0.26 11.68
C PHE A 37 11.90 0.82 11.90
N LEU A 38 11.51 1.83 11.12
CA LEU A 38 10.20 2.47 11.22
C LEU A 38 9.11 1.56 10.67
N TRP A 39 9.34 0.96 9.51
CA TRP A 39 8.40 0.06 8.86
C TRP A 39 8.21 -1.22 9.68
N SER A 40 9.31 -1.79 10.17
CA SER A 40 9.27 -2.95 11.07
C SER A 40 8.52 -2.61 12.35
N LYS A 41 8.74 -1.43 12.93
CA LYS A 41 7.99 -1.00 14.13
C LYS A 41 6.47 -0.94 13.89
N TRP A 42 6.03 -0.33 12.78
CA TRP A 42 4.61 -0.26 12.45
C TRP A 42 4.01 -1.64 12.18
N LEU A 43 4.76 -2.51 11.50
CA LEU A 43 4.34 -3.88 11.21
C LEU A 43 4.24 -4.72 12.49
N THR A 44 5.26 -4.70 13.36
CA THR A 44 5.25 -5.41 14.65
C THR A 44 4.11 -4.95 15.54
N ARG A 45 3.90 -3.64 15.69
CA ARG A 45 2.77 -3.11 16.44
C ARG A 45 1.44 -3.63 15.90
N CYS A 46 1.28 -3.61 14.58
CA CYS A 46 0.07 -4.11 13.94
C CYS A 46 -0.14 -5.60 14.21
N ASP A 47 0.93 -6.39 14.18
CA ASP A 47 0.87 -7.81 14.47
C ASP A 47 0.47 -8.11 15.90
N ASP A 48 1.03 -7.37 16.86
CA ASP A 48 0.83 -7.58 18.29
C ASP A 48 -0.53 -7.05 18.78
N GLU A 49 -1.00 -5.93 18.21
CA GLU A 49 -2.15 -5.18 18.76
C GLU A 49 -3.43 -5.29 17.90
N HIS A 50 -3.34 -5.62 16.60
CA HIS A 50 -4.48 -5.51 15.68
C HIS A 50 -5.00 -6.85 15.16
N GLN A 51 -5.86 -7.50 15.96
CA GLN A 51 -6.53 -8.75 15.57
C GLN A 51 -7.23 -8.70 14.20
N ARG A 52 -7.79 -7.54 13.81
CA ARG A 52 -8.47 -7.36 12.51
C ARG A 52 -7.54 -7.42 11.30
N CYS A 53 -6.24 -7.20 11.49
CA CYS A 53 -5.26 -7.28 10.43
C CYS A 53 -4.73 -8.72 10.24
N GLN A 54 -5.12 -9.64 11.13
CA GLN A 54 -4.83 -11.06 11.02
C GLN A 54 -5.88 -11.71 10.11
N VAL A 55 -5.65 -11.60 8.80
CA VAL A 55 -6.55 -12.13 7.76
C VAL A 55 -5.99 -13.45 7.25
N GLU A 56 -6.85 -14.45 7.14
CA GLU A 56 -6.55 -15.68 6.41
C GLU A 56 -6.96 -15.51 4.95
N ALA A 57 -6.09 -15.91 4.03
CA ALA A 57 -6.34 -15.77 2.60
C ALA A 57 -7.33 -16.85 2.13
N ASP A 58 -8.41 -16.43 1.46
CA ASP A 58 -9.37 -17.36 0.81
C ASP A 58 -8.75 -18.06 -0.41
N ALA A 59 -7.75 -17.44 -1.04
CA ALA A 59 -6.98 -18.00 -2.13
C ALA A 59 -5.55 -17.46 -2.12
N THR A 60 -4.61 -18.25 -2.63
CA THR A 60 -3.21 -17.86 -2.81
C THR A 60 -2.90 -17.59 -4.29
N PRO A 61 -1.93 -16.71 -4.60
CA PRO A 61 -1.42 -16.59 -5.96
C PRO A 61 -0.89 -17.95 -6.45
N SER A 62 -0.85 -18.19 -7.76
CA SER A 62 -0.26 -19.46 -8.22
C SER A 62 1.25 -19.54 -7.96
N ARG A 63 1.95 -18.40 -7.96
CA ARG A 63 3.41 -18.33 -7.84
C ARG A 63 3.85 -17.15 -6.99
N LEU A 64 5.02 -17.27 -6.41
CA LEU A 64 5.72 -16.21 -5.68
C LEU A 64 7.18 -16.14 -6.12
N LEU A 65 7.77 -14.95 -6.01
CA LEU A 65 9.21 -14.77 -6.10
C LEU A 65 9.81 -15.09 -4.73
N PHE A 66 10.64 -16.13 -4.67
CA PHE A 66 11.46 -16.43 -3.51
C PHE A 66 12.67 -15.48 -3.49
N LEU A 67 12.90 -14.85 -2.34
CA LEU A 67 13.92 -13.83 -2.13
C LEU A 67 15.17 -14.37 -1.44
N GLY A 68 15.34 -15.68 -1.33
CA GLY A 68 16.39 -16.27 -0.50
C GLY A 68 16.09 -16.21 0.99
N SER A 69 16.85 -16.99 1.77
CA SER A 69 16.87 -16.97 3.23
C SER A 69 18.32 -17.06 3.69
N ASP A 70 18.66 -16.35 4.77
CA ASP A 70 19.98 -16.41 5.39
C ASP A 70 20.31 -17.84 5.90
N ASP A 71 19.30 -18.68 6.14
CA ASP A 71 19.42 -20.00 6.76
C ASP A 71 19.54 -21.17 5.76
N SER A 72 19.20 -20.97 4.48
CA SER A 72 18.99 -22.09 3.54
C SER A 72 20.25 -22.59 2.81
N GLY A 73 21.41 -21.92 2.92
CA GLY A 73 22.60 -22.23 2.12
C GLY A 73 22.46 -21.96 0.61
N ASP A 74 21.22 -21.85 0.11
CA ASP A 74 20.81 -21.19 -1.13
C ASP A 74 21.04 -19.68 -0.99
N GLY A 75 22.30 -19.25 -1.09
CA GLY A 75 22.66 -17.83 -1.03
C GLY A 75 21.91 -17.04 -2.11
N ASP A 76 21.39 -15.86 -1.75
CA ASP A 76 20.79 -14.77 -2.55
C ASP A 76 19.93 -15.08 -3.81
N ALA A 77 19.74 -16.31 -4.25
CA ALA A 77 19.19 -16.66 -5.56
C ALA A 77 17.69 -16.41 -5.62
N PHE A 78 17.29 -15.51 -6.52
CA PHE A 78 15.89 -15.27 -6.80
C PHE A 78 15.32 -16.37 -7.69
N ARG A 79 14.13 -16.86 -7.39
CA ARG A 79 13.44 -17.83 -8.26
C ARG A 79 11.94 -17.81 -8.06
N LEU A 80 11.20 -18.23 -9.07
CA LEU A 80 9.78 -18.52 -8.92
C LEU A 80 9.59 -19.82 -8.17
N VAL A 81 8.61 -19.83 -7.27
CA VAL A 81 8.13 -21.02 -6.58
C VAL A 81 6.62 -21.07 -6.66
N ASP A 82 6.07 -22.28 -6.66
CA ASP A 82 4.62 -22.45 -6.55
C ASP A 82 4.17 -22.09 -5.14
N CYS A 83 3.08 -21.34 -5.03
CA CYS A 83 2.51 -21.05 -3.72
C CYS A 83 1.74 -22.28 -3.23
N PRO A 84 1.92 -22.72 -1.98
CA PRO A 84 1.11 -23.78 -1.41
C PRO A 84 -0.39 -23.45 -1.47
N PRO A 85 -1.25 -24.47 -1.61
CA PRO A 85 -2.68 -24.33 -1.41
C PRO A 85 -3.01 -23.76 -0.02
N VAL A 86 -4.15 -23.07 0.05
CA VAL A 86 -4.71 -22.58 1.32
C VAL A 86 -4.88 -23.75 2.31
N GLY A 87 -4.45 -23.54 3.55
CA GLY A 87 -4.61 -24.52 4.64
C GLY A 87 -3.47 -25.52 4.82
N GLU A 88 -2.55 -25.65 3.85
CA GLU A 88 -1.38 -26.55 4.02
C GLU A 88 -0.23 -25.89 4.79
N LYS A 89 0.06 -24.62 4.48
CA LYS A 89 1.11 -23.84 5.15
C LYS A 89 0.79 -22.35 5.06
N THR A 90 0.76 -21.67 6.19
CA THR A 90 0.63 -20.22 6.22
C THR A 90 1.93 -19.60 5.72
N LEU A 91 1.92 -19.11 4.49
CA LEU A 91 3.08 -18.50 3.85
C LEU A 91 2.90 -16.99 3.80
N ARG A 92 3.75 -16.25 4.51
CA ARG A 92 3.74 -14.79 4.53
C ARG A 92 4.48 -14.27 3.29
N TYR A 93 3.80 -13.48 2.48
CA TYR A 93 4.39 -12.80 1.33
C TYR A 93 4.00 -11.32 1.33
N ALA A 94 4.86 -10.50 0.74
CA ALA A 94 4.50 -9.14 0.36
C ALA A 94 3.89 -9.12 -1.05
N ALA A 95 2.92 -8.26 -1.32
CA ALA A 95 2.48 -7.96 -2.68
C ALA A 95 3.06 -6.61 -3.13
N PHE A 96 3.42 -6.46 -4.40
CA PHE A 96 4.00 -5.23 -4.93
C PHE A 96 3.05 -4.49 -5.88
N SER A 97 2.70 -3.26 -5.50
CA SER A 97 1.84 -2.34 -6.26
C SER A 97 2.69 -1.21 -6.85
N TYR A 98 2.75 -1.13 -8.18
CA TYR A 98 3.63 -0.18 -8.90
C TYR A 98 3.17 0.12 -10.33
N CYS A 99 3.74 1.18 -10.91
CA CYS A 99 3.56 1.52 -12.31
C CYS A 99 4.62 0.85 -13.18
N TRP A 100 4.19 0.18 -14.25
CA TRP A 100 5.12 -0.40 -15.22
C TRP A 100 5.82 0.69 -16.05
N GLY A 101 5.13 1.79 -16.37
CA GLY A 101 5.66 2.88 -17.20
C GLY A 101 5.58 2.63 -18.70
N GLY A 102 4.81 1.63 -19.14
CA GLY A 102 4.72 1.17 -20.52
C GLY A 102 4.70 -0.35 -20.60
N ASP A 103 5.24 -0.89 -21.69
CA ASP A 103 5.48 -2.33 -21.79
C ASP A 103 6.57 -2.75 -20.80
N GLN A 104 6.22 -3.68 -19.91
CA GLN A 104 7.20 -4.24 -19.00
C GLN A 104 8.14 -5.16 -19.79
N GLU A 105 9.41 -4.77 -19.85
CA GLU A 105 10.47 -5.52 -20.54
C GLU A 105 10.82 -6.80 -19.77
N TYR A 106 10.91 -6.70 -18.44
CA TYR A 106 11.27 -7.84 -17.60
C TYR A 106 10.04 -8.51 -16.99
N LYS A 107 9.61 -9.58 -17.65
CA LYS A 107 8.40 -10.33 -17.33
C LYS A 107 8.56 -11.83 -17.60
N THR A 108 7.71 -12.62 -16.97
CA THR A 108 7.64 -14.06 -17.22
C THR A 108 6.83 -14.32 -18.49
N THR A 109 7.37 -15.15 -19.36
CA THR A 109 6.73 -15.69 -20.57
C THR A 109 6.80 -17.21 -20.54
N LYS A 110 6.09 -17.89 -21.44
CA LYS A 110 6.18 -19.36 -21.56
C LYS A 110 7.61 -19.82 -21.79
N ASP A 111 8.38 -19.05 -22.57
CA ASP A 111 9.75 -19.38 -22.96
C ASP A 111 10.73 -19.31 -21.77
N ASN A 112 10.60 -18.30 -20.91
CA ASN A 112 11.53 -18.10 -19.79
C ASN A 112 11.04 -18.66 -18.45
N LYS A 113 9.77 -19.10 -18.35
CA LYS A 113 9.16 -19.61 -17.11
C LYS A 113 10.04 -20.67 -16.45
N SER A 114 10.42 -21.73 -17.18
CA SER A 114 11.21 -22.83 -16.60
C SER A 114 12.59 -22.35 -16.11
N ALA A 115 13.20 -21.38 -16.76
CA ALA A 115 14.45 -20.79 -16.30
C ALA A 115 14.26 -20.03 -14.98
N TYR A 116 13.18 -19.25 -14.87
CA TYR A 116 12.87 -18.46 -13.68
C TYR A 116 12.52 -19.30 -12.45
N TYR A 117 12.04 -20.54 -12.60
CA TYR A 117 11.90 -21.48 -11.47
C TYR A 117 13.26 -21.97 -10.93
N ASN A 118 14.31 -21.96 -11.76
CA ASN A 118 15.65 -22.33 -11.34
C ASN A 118 16.39 -21.13 -10.73
N ASN A 119 16.48 -20.03 -11.51
CA ASN A 119 17.16 -18.81 -11.09
C ASN A 119 16.72 -17.60 -11.94
N ILE A 120 16.57 -16.46 -11.28
CA ILE A 120 16.37 -15.14 -11.85
C ILE A 120 17.64 -14.33 -11.50
N PRO A 121 18.51 -14.04 -12.49
CA PRO A 121 19.76 -13.33 -12.23
C PRO A 121 19.51 -11.93 -11.64
N HIS A 122 20.27 -11.55 -10.61
CA HIS A 122 20.19 -10.23 -9.97
C HIS A 122 20.48 -9.11 -10.97
N GLU A 123 21.46 -9.34 -11.84
CA GLU A 123 21.91 -8.41 -12.87
C GLU A 123 20.79 -8.08 -13.86
N ALA A 124 19.88 -9.04 -14.09
CA ALA A 124 18.74 -8.87 -14.97
C ALA A 124 17.63 -8.00 -14.33
N LEU A 125 17.56 -7.97 -13.00
CA LEU A 125 16.65 -7.10 -12.24
C LEU A 125 17.22 -5.71 -11.97
N ALA A 126 18.54 -5.55 -11.96
CA ALA A 126 19.23 -4.30 -11.64
C ALA A 126 18.70 -3.06 -12.41
N PRO A 127 18.32 -3.14 -13.70
CA PRO A 127 17.77 -1.99 -14.42
C PRO A 127 16.35 -1.59 -13.98
N PHE A 128 15.64 -2.44 -13.24
CA PHE A 128 14.25 -2.25 -12.80
C PHE A 128 14.23 -1.88 -11.32
N LYS A 129 14.68 -0.67 -11.04
CA LYS A 129 14.94 -0.19 -9.68
C LYS A 129 13.75 -0.33 -8.72
N SER A 130 12.51 -0.10 -9.19
CA SER A 130 11.30 -0.28 -8.38
C SER A 130 11.13 -1.73 -7.91
N ILE A 131 11.49 -2.72 -8.73
CA ILE A 131 11.47 -4.14 -8.34
C ILE A 131 12.56 -4.41 -7.30
N THR A 132 13.79 -3.93 -7.53
CA THR A 132 14.90 -4.14 -6.57
C THR A 132 14.65 -3.45 -5.22
N ASP A 133 14.02 -2.27 -5.23
CA ASP A 133 13.63 -1.55 -4.04
C ASP A 133 12.54 -2.32 -3.27
N ALA A 134 11.56 -2.92 -3.97
CA ALA A 134 10.54 -3.77 -3.35
C ALA A 134 11.13 -5.02 -2.71
N ILE A 135 12.11 -5.66 -3.37
CA ILE A 135 12.85 -6.80 -2.81
C ILE A 135 13.59 -6.38 -1.52
N HIS A 136 14.27 -5.23 -1.54
CA HIS A 136 14.94 -4.69 -0.36
C HIS A 136 13.96 -4.46 0.80
N VAL A 137 12.82 -3.84 0.54
CA VAL A 137 11.79 -3.60 1.58
C VAL A 137 11.26 -4.93 2.12
N ALA A 138 10.89 -5.88 1.26
CA ALA A 138 10.36 -7.17 1.67
C ALA A 138 11.34 -7.94 2.58
N ARG A 139 12.62 -8.02 2.19
CA ARG A 139 13.67 -8.62 3.02
C ARG A 139 13.86 -7.89 4.35
N ARG A 140 13.83 -6.55 4.36
CA ARG A 140 13.92 -5.74 5.60
C ARG A 140 12.73 -5.93 6.54
N LEU A 141 11.57 -6.33 6.02
CA LEU A 141 10.40 -6.72 6.80
C LEU A 141 10.43 -8.20 7.22
N GLY A 142 11.51 -8.93 6.94
CA GLY A 142 11.67 -10.35 7.30
C GLY A 142 10.88 -11.30 6.41
N LEU A 143 10.56 -10.90 5.17
CA LEU A 143 9.80 -11.72 4.24
C LEU A 143 10.70 -12.33 3.18
N SER A 144 10.56 -13.65 2.99
CA SER A 144 11.27 -14.40 1.95
C SER A 144 10.50 -14.53 0.65
N TYR A 145 9.28 -13.98 0.58
CA TYR A 145 8.40 -14.12 -0.57
C TYR A 145 7.77 -12.80 -0.97
N LEU A 146 7.77 -12.53 -2.27
CA LEU A 146 7.21 -11.33 -2.87
C LEU A 146 6.38 -11.72 -4.09
N TRP A 147 5.19 -11.16 -4.21
CA TRP A 147 4.36 -11.26 -5.40
C TRP A 147 4.52 -10.01 -6.26
N ILE A 148 4.92 -10.20 -7.52
CA ILE A 148 5.05 -9.13 -8.52
C ILE A 148 4.32 -9.61 -9.77
N ASP A 149 3.33 -8.84 -10.22
CA ASP A 149 2.48 -9.19 -11.37
C ASP A 149 3.26 -9.60 -12.63
N SER A 150 4.31 -8.86 -12.98
CA SER A 150 5.14 -9.10 -14.17
C SER A 150 5.91 -10.42 -14.10
N LEU A 151 6.27 -10.89 -12.91
CA LEU A 151 7.06 -12.11 -12.70
C LEU A 151 6.20 -13.32 -12.31
N CYS A 152 5.17 -13.10 -11.51
CA CYS A 152 4.33 -14.18 -10.96
C CYS A 152 3.19 -14.59 -11.91
N ILE A 153 2.94 -13.83 -12.97
CA ILE A 153 1.95 -14.13 -14.03
C ILE A 153 2.69 -14.34 -15.36
N VAL A 154 2.31 -15.38 -16.11
CA VAL A 154 2.87 -15.65 -17.44
C VAL A 154 2.20 -14.71 -18.45
N GLN A 155 2.95 -13.71 -18.91
CA GLN A 155 2.43 -12.56 -19.62
C GLN A 155 2.04 -12.82 -21.09
N ASP A 156 2.33 -14.00 -21.64
CA ASP A 156 1.94 -14.45 -22.98
C ASP A 156 1.01 -15.68 -22.93
N ASP A 157 0.49 -16.02 -21.75
CA ASP A 157 -0.49 -17.09 -21.56
C ASP A 157 -1.85 -16.52 -21.10
N ALA A 158 -2.82 -16.51 -22.01
CA ALA A 158 -4.16 -15.98 -21.73
C ALA A 158 -4.90 -16.74 -20.61
N ALA A 159 -4.69 -18.06 -20.49
CA ALA A 159 -5.35 -18.86 -19.46
C ALA A 159 -4.72 -18.61 -18.08
N ASP A 160 -3.40 -18.48 -18.03
CA ASP A 160 -2.66 -18.10 -16.82
C ASP A 160 -3.02 -16.68 -16.35
N LYS A 161 -3.00 -15.70 -17.27
CA LYS A 161 -3.45 -14.33 -16.99
C LYS A 161 -4.88 -14.30 -16.47
N GLY A 162 -5.82 -14.95 -17.15
CA GLY A 162 -7.23 -14.94 -16.75
C GLY A 162 -7.42 -15.48 -15.34
N ARG A 163 -6.68 -16.55 -14.99
CA ARG A 163 -6.72 -17.15 -13.65
C ARG A 163 -6.13 -16.23 -12.59
N GLU A 164 -4.95 -15.65 -12.82
CA GLU A 164 -4.30 -14.79 -11.82
C GLU A 164 -5.01 -13.44 -11.67
N ILE A 165 -5.50 -12.85 -12.77
CA ILE A 165 -6.34 -11.64 -12.73
C ILE A 165 -7.63 -11.91 -11.94
N GLY A 166 -8.25 -13.09 -12.12
CA GLY A 166 -9.42 -13.51 -11.36
C GLY A 166 -9.16 -13.63 -9.85
N LYS A 167 -7.92 -13.84 -9.43
CA LYS A 167 -7.48 -13.92 -8.03
C LYS A 167 -6.91 -12.62 -7.48
N MET A 168 -6.78 -11.54 -8.28
CA MET A 168 -6.13 -10.29 -7.84
C MET A 168 -6.69 -9.77 -6.51
N GLN A 169 -8.01 -9.85 -6.32
CA GLN A 169 -8.64 -9.44 -5.06
C GLN A 169 -8.11 -10.25 -3.86
N ASP A 170 -7.97 -11.56 -4.02
CA ASP A 170 -7.58 -12.49 -2.97
C ASP A 170 -6.07 -12.41 -2.72
N ILE A 171 -5.27 -12.19 -3.78
CA ILE A 171 -3.82 -11.99 -3.68
C ILE A 171 -3.49 -10.77 -2.82
N TYR A 172 -4.17 -9.64 -3.03
CA TYR A 172 -3.92 -8.44 -2.22
C TYR A 172 -4.59 -8.52 -0.84
N ALA A 173 -5.79 -9.11 -0.73
CA ALA A 173 -6.45 -9.32 0.56
C ALA A 173 -5.70 -10.31 1.48
N GLY A 174 -5.03 -11.30 0.89
CA GLY A 174 -4.24 -12.32 1.58
C GLY A 174 -2.77 -11.96 1.76
N ALA A 175 -2.29 -10.86 1.16
CA ALA A 175 -0.91 -10.41 1.35
C ALA A 175 -0.68 -10.01 2.81
N TYR A 176 0.47 -10.41 3.36
CA TYR A 176 0.83 -10.03 4.72
C TYR A 176 1.05 -8.51 4.82
N VAL A 177 1.68 -7.94 3.78
CA VAL A 177 1.79 -6.50 3.56
C VAL A 177 1.86 -6.19 2.07
N THR A 178 1.27 -5.08 1.64
CA THR A 178 1.44 -4.56 0.28
C THR A 178 2.42 -3.40 0.28
N ILE A 179 3.45 -3.49 -0.55
CA ILE A 179 4.42 -2.42 -0.79
C ILE A 179 3.91 -1.62 -1.99
N SER A 180 3.71 -0.32 -1.81
CA SER A 180 3.20 0.57 -2.86
C SER A 180 4.26 1.60 -3.24
N ALA A 181 4.81 1.48 -4.45
CA ALA A 181 5.75 2.43 -5.04
C ALA A 181 5.01 3.64 -5.62
N ALA A 182 4.30 4.39 -4.77
CA ALA A 182 3.35 5.40 -5.23
C ALA A 182 4.01 6.52 -6.06
N CYS A 183 5.21 6.93 -5.67
CA CYS A 183 5.96 8.00 -6.35
C CYS A 183 6.63 7.60 -7.67
N ALA A 184 6.75 6.30 -7.96
CA ALA A 184 7.44 5.82 -9.16
C ALA A 184 6.50 5.80 -10.36
N GLN A 185 6.91 6.42 -11.48
CA GLN A 185 6.17 6.42 -12.73
C GLN A 185 6.41 5.14 -13.54
N THR A 186 7.60 4.56 -13.41
CA THR A 186 8.03 3.36 -14.13
C THR A 186 8.66 2.32 -13.22
N SER A 187 8.84 1.12 -13.74
CA SER A 187 9.59 0.05 -13.06
C SER A 187 11.07 0.37 -12.86
N ARG A 188 11.60 1.36 -13.57
CA ARG A 188 13.03 1.76 -13.57
C ARG A 188 13.37 2.87 -12.59
N ASP A 189 12.37 3.60 -12.07
CA ASP A 189 12.60 4.82 -11.27
C ASP A 189 13.09 4.52 -9.84
N GLY A 190 12.57 3.45 -9.23
CA GLY A 190 12.76 3.21 -7.80
C GLY A 190 11.95 4.17 -6.92
N PHE A 191 11.96 3.92 -5.62
CA PHE A 191 11.16 4.68 -4.65
C PHE A 191 11.82 4.87 -3.26
N LEU A 192 13.00 4.26 -3.05
CA LEU A 192 13.73 4.34 -1.77
C LEU A 192 14.82 5.41 -1.69
N ASP A 193 15.27 5.92 -2.83
CA ASP A 193 16.31 6.94 -2.84
C ASP A 193 15.66 8.33 -2.74
N SER A 194 16.31 9.23 -2.01
CA SER A 194 15.74 10.53 -1.64
C SER A 194 15.47 11.40 -2.87
N MET A 195 14.23 11.88 -2.98
CA MET A 195 13.92 13.06 -3.78
C MET A 195 14.36 14.27 -2.96
N ALA A 196 15.67 14.53 -2.97
CA ALA A 196 16.31 15.55 -2.16
C ALA A 196 15.61 16.92 -2.32
N ASP A 197 15.10 17.44 -1.20
CA ASP A 197 15.12 18.87 -0.95
C ASP A 197 15.72 19.05 0.44
N ASP A 198 17.05 18.90 0.53
CA ASP A 198 17.84 19.07 1.75
C ASP A 198 17.92 20.54 2.23
N SER A 199 17.19 21.46 1.60
CA SER A 199 17.57 22.87 1.62
C SER A 199 16.86 23.77 2.63
N LEU A 200 15.87 23.31 3.41
CA LEU A 200 14.99 24.23 4.15
C LEU A 200 14.56 23.75 5.55
N ASP A 201 15.45 23.08 6.29
CA ASP A 201 15.23 22.84 7.73
C ASP A 201 15.99 23.93 8.52
N PHE A 202 15.26 24.85 9.17
CA PHE A 202 15.86 25.86 10.03
C PHE A 202 15.72 25.46 11.50
N GLU A 203 16.85 25.24 12.18
CA GLU A 203 16.88 24.90 13.60
C GLU A 203 16.67 26.15 14.46
N MET A 204 15.83 26.03 15.49
CA MET A 204 15.48 27.10 16.42
C MET A 204 15.40 26.58 17.84
N ASP A 205 15.83 27.41 18.80
CA ASP A 205 15.54 27.17 20.21
C ASP A 205 14.04 27.32 20.48
N TYR A 206 13.48 26.37 21.22
CA TYR A 206 12.09 26.32 21.61
C TYR A 206 11.97 26.27 23.14
N PRO A 207 11.38 27.29 23.77
CA PRO A 207 11.09 27.26 25.19
C PRO A 207 9.93 26.30 25.46
N CYS A 208 10.23 25.14 26.03
CA CYS A 208 9.26 24.09 26.30
C CYS A 208 8.30 24.46 27.45
N ILE A 209 7.10 23.88 27.42
CA ILE A 209 6.17 23.89 28.54
C ILE A 209 6.83 23.14 29.70
N GLY A 210 7.11 23.86 30.79
CA GLY A 210 7.85 23.34 31.93
C GLY A 210 9.27 23.90 32.09
N GLY A 211 9.69 24.84 31.24
CA GLY A 211 10.86 25.69 31.47
C GLY A 211 12.20 25.16 30.95
N ALA A 212 12.22 23.98 30.34
CA ALA A 212 13.39 23.51 29.60
C ALA A 212 13.45 24.18 28.21
N THR A 213 14.65 24.32 27.64
CA THR A 213 14.82 24.70 26.23
C THR A 213 15.08 23.45 25.41
N GLY A 214 14.26 23.23 24.38
CA GLY A 214 14.47 22.20 23.36
C GLY A 214 14.85 22.82 22.02
N ALA A 215 15.20 21.99 21.04
CA ALA A 215 15.43 22.44 19.66
C ALA A 215 14.27 22.01 18.75
N VAL A 216 13.84 22.86 17.84
CA VAL A 216 12.81 22.57 16.84
C VAL A 216 13.30 22.95 15.45
N PHE A 217 12.88 22.19 14.45
CA PHE A 217 13.19 22.47 13.06
C PHE A 217 11.94 23.01 12.38
N LEU A 218 12.03 24.23 11.85
CA LEU A 218 11.06 24.74 10.91
C LEU A 218 11.36 24.11 9.55
N THR A 219 10.49 23.19 9.16
CA THR A 219 10.50 22.56 7.84
C THR A 219 9.48 23.26 6.95
N LYS A 220 9.83 23.54 5.69
CA LYS A 220 8.85 24.05 4.72
C LYS A 220 7.73 23.02 4.60
N ASP A 221 6.52 23.43 4.97
CA ASP A 221 5.34 22.59 4.88
C ASP A 221 4.94 22.48 3.41
N GLN A 222 5.57 21.54 2.72
CA GLN A 222 5.11 21.06 1.44
C GLN A 222 4.04 19.97 1.62
N ILE A 223 3.53 19.76 2.85
CA ILE A 223 2.38 18.91 3.15
C ILE A 223 1.14 19.82 3.12
N THR A 224 0.92 20.52 2.00
CA THR A 224 -0.42 21.05 1.76
C THR A 224 -1.39 19.87 1.74
N SER A 225 -2.57 20.04 2.33
CA SER A 225 -3.61 19.02 2.52
C SER A 225 -4.09 18.32 1.23
N ASP A 226 -3.61 18.75 0.08
CA ASP A 226 -3.83 18.11 -1.20
C ASP A 226 -2.74 17.06 -1.42
N ARG A 227 -3.17 15.80 -1.50
CA ARG A 227 -2.36 14.68 -1.99
C ARG A 227 -1.63 15.15 -3.25
N ASP A 228 -0.31 15.31 -3.19
CA ASP A 228 0.53 15.36 -4.41
C ASP A 228 0.07 14.19 -5.28
N ASP A 229 -0.48 14.46 -6.46
CA ASP A 229 -0.95 13.39 -7.34
C ASP A 229 0.19 12.41 -7.57
N GLN A 230 0.03 11.18 -7.05
CA GLN A 230 1.05 10.16 -7.17
C GLN A 230 0.87 9.48 -8.53
N PRO A 231 1.96 9.14 -9.24
CA PRO A 231 1.87 8.38 -10.49
C PRO A 231 0.97 7.15 -10.41
N ILE A 232 0.99 6.45 -9.27
CA ILE A 232 0.19 5.25 -9.04
C ILE A 232 -1.33 5.49 -9.04
N ASP A 233 -1.77 6.71 -8.73
CA ASP A 233 -3.18 7.08 -8.69
C ASP A 233 -3.83 7.14 -10.07
N ALA A 234 -3.04 7.16 -11.14
CA ALA A 234 -3.56 7.02 -12.50
C ALA A 234 -4.11 5.62 -12.77
N ARG A 235 -3.63 4.57 -12.08
CA ARG A 235 -4.00 3.18 -12.40
C ARG A 235 -5.28 2.74 -11.69
N ALA A 236 -6.13 2.05 -12.44
CA ALA A 236 -7.39 1.48 -11.96
C ALA A 236 -7.16 0.44 -10.85
N TRP A 237 -6.35 -0.57 -11.16
CA TRP A 237 -6.05 -1.71 -10.29
C TRP A 237 -5.48 -1.29 -8.94
N THR A 238 -4.62 -0.27 -8.90
CA THR A 238 -3.94 0.16 -7.67
C THR A 238 -4.90 0.64 -6.59
N TYR A 239 -6.14 1.01 -6.94
CA TYR A 239 -7.18 1.29 -5.95
C TYR A 239 -7.62 0.02 -5.23
N GLN A 240 -7.87 -1.05 -5.97
CA GLN A 240 -8.24 -2.37 -5.43
C GLN A 240 -7.11 -2.94 -4.58
N GLU A 241 -5.88 -2.86 -5.07
CA GLU A 241 -4.66 -3.30 -4.38
C GLU A 241 -4.53 -2.61 -3.02
N TYR A 242 -4.70 -1.29 -3.00
CA TYR A 242 -4.70 -0.52 -1.76
C TYR A 242 -5.90 -0.83 -0.85
N PHE A 243 -7.10 -0.93 -1.42
CA PHE A 243 -8.35 -1.05 -0.66
C PHE A 243 -8.46 -2.39 0.09
N LEU A 244 -8.05 -3.48 -0.57
CA LEU A 244 -8.24 -4.84 -0.05
C LEU A 244 -7.11 -5.29 0.88
N SER A 245 -5.92 -4.70 0.76
CA SER A 245 -4.76 -5.11 1.54
C SER A 245 -4.92 -4.83 3.05
N PRO A 246 -4.70 -5.82 3.94
CA PRO A 246 -4.77 -5.62 5.40
C PRO A 246 -3.76 -4.60 5.93
N ARG A 247 -2.59 -4.55 5.30
CA ARG A 247 -1.48 -3.66 5.62
C ARG A 247 -0.88 -3.11 4.32
N VAL A 248 -0.63 -1.81 4.26
CA VAL A 248 -0.01 -1.16 3.11
C VAL A 248 1.08 -0.20 3.59
N LEU A 249 2.27 -0.33 2.99
CA LEU A 249 3.37 0.60 3.12
C LEU A 249 3.49 1.39 1.82
N VAL A 250 3.13 2.68 1.87
CA VAL A 250 3.06 3.58 0.70
C VAL A 250 4.27 4.49 0.68
N PHE A 251 5.04 4.42 -0.39
CA PHE A 251 6.18 5.30 -0.65
C PHE A 251 5.74 6.43 -1.58
N GLU A 252 5.34 7.56 -1.00
CA GLU A 252 4.91 8.76 -1.72
C GLU A 252 6.11 9.65 -2.06
N ARG A 253 5.92 10.68 -2.88
CA ARG A 253 7.02 11.55 -3.32
C ARG A 253 7.79 12.13 -2.14
N ARG A 254 7.10 12.54 -1.07
CA ARG A 254 7.69 13.26 0.06
C ARG A 254 7.77 12.46 1.35
N LYS A 255 6.89 11.48 1.55
CA LYS A 255 6.72 10.77 2.81
C LYS A 255 6.49 9.28 2.61
N VAL A 256 6.69 8.51 3.68
CA VAL A 256 6.31 7.11 3.77
C VAL A 256 5.11 6.99 4.70
N ARG A 257 4.03 6.38 4.20
CA ARG A 257 2.82 6.15 4.97
C ARG A 257 2.63 4.66 5.24
N TRP A 258 2.25 4.35 6.46
CA TRP A 258 1.72 3.06 6.84
C TRP A 258 0.21 3.16 7.02
N ARG A 259 -0.50 2.13 6.57
CA ARG A 259 -1.92 1.99 6.85
C ARG A 259 -2.28 0.52 7.03
N CYS A 260 -2.97 0.20 8.11
CA CYS A 260 -3.66 -1.07 8.26
C CYS A 260 -5.18 -0.85 8.41
N PHE A 261 -5.93 -1.90 8.73
CA PHE A 261 -7.37 -1.78 8.98
C PHE A 261 -7.75 -1.06 10.28
N THR A 262 -6.78 -0.81 11.17
CA THR A 262 -7.03 -0.21 12.50
C THR A 262 -6.44 1.20 12.62
N GLU A 263 -5.22 1.41 12.13
CA GLU A 263 -4.51 2.68 12.26
C GLU A 263 -3.80 3.08 10.95
N ALA A 264 -3.39 4.35 10.90
CA ALA A 264 -2.52 4.88 9.88
C ALA A 264 -1.43 5.72 10.53
N HIS A 265 -0.22 5.63 10.00
CA HIS A 265 0.94 6.39 10.42
C HIS A 265 1.64 6.99 9.21
N GLU A 266 2.37 8.07 9.44
CA GLU A 266 3.29 8.62 8.46
C GLU A 266 4.63 8.91 9.10
N ASP A 267 5.69 8.83 8.30
CA ASP A 267 6.96 9.38 8.73
C ASP A 267 6.81 10.88 8.99
N GLY A 268 7.49 11.37 10.02
CA GLY A 268 7.25 12.71 10.54
C GLY A 268 6.07 12.85 11.52
N GLY A 269 5.37 11.77 11.89
CA GLY A 269 4.59 11.72 13.14
C GLY A 269 3.36 12.64 13.21
N HIS A 270 2.59 12.80 12.12
CA HIS A 270 1.25 13.36 12.22
C HIS A 270 0.23 12.29 12.64
N ASP A 271 0.41 11.72 13.84
CA ASP A 271 -0.34 10.53 14.30
C ASP A 271 -1.84 10.80 14.60
N ASN A 272 -2.41 11.95 14.24
CA ASN A 272 -3.78 12.29 14.63
C ASN A 272 -4.62 13.13 13.66
N ASP A 273 -4.20 13.35 12.40
CA ASP A 273 -5.08 14.09 11.46
C ASP A 273 -4.81 13.83 9.98
N SER A 274 -4.61 12.56 9.59
CA SER A 274 -4.87 12.24 8.19
C SER A 274 -6.39 12.22 8.01
N GLY A 275 -6.98 13.39 7.72
CA GLY A 275 -8.38 13.60 7.31
C GLY A 275 -8.80 12.81 6.06
N PHE A 276 -8.03 11.81 5.66
CA PHE A 276 -8.29 10.83 4.64
C PHE A 276 -8.28 9.44 5.29
N LYS A 277 -9.40 9.07 5.93
CA LYS A 277 -9.79 7.67 6.05
C LYS A 277 -10.03 7.18 4.63
N LEU A 278 -8.99 6.74 3.93
CA LEU A 278 -9.18 5.97 2.71
C LEU A 278 -9.81 4.67 3.14
N LEU A 279 -11.10 4.57 2.85
CA LEU A 279 -11.94 3.41 3.02
C LEU A 279 -11.14 2.14 2.66
N ASN A 280 -11.22 1.15 3.53
CA ASN A 280 -10.66 -0.17 3.32
C ASN A 280 -11.69 -1.21 3.76
N SER A 281 -11.51 -2.45 3.29
CA SER A 281 -12.47 -3.53 3.55
C SER A 281 -12.67 -3.79 5.06
N GLY A 282 -11.63 -3.69 5.88
CA GLY A 282 -11.73 -3.87 7.33
C GLY A 282 -12.55 -2.80 8.05
N MET A 283 -12.56 -1.56 7.54
CA MET A 283 -13.38 -0.47 8.07
C MET A 283 -14.85 -0.60 7.67
N LEU A 284 -15.14 -1.11 6.46
CA LEU A 284 -16.51 -1.34 5.98
C LEU A 284 -17.31 -2.26 6.90
N ALA A 285 -16.66 -3.28 7.45
CA ALA A 285 -17.30 -4.26 8.33
C ALA A 285 -17.90 -3.66 9.62
N ARG A 286 -17.59 -2.39 9.95
CA ARG A 286 -18.09 -1.69 11.14
C ARG A 286 -19.19 -0.66 10.84
N MET A 287 -19.45 -0.38 9.57
CA MET A 287 -20.29 0.73 9.16
C MET A 287 -21.76 0.30 9.12
N GLY A 288 -22.63 1.17 9.63
CA GLY A 288 -24.06 1.03 9.40
C GLY A 288 -24.40 1.26 7.91
N PRO A 289 -25.56 0.79 7.42
CA PRO A 289 -25.91 0.86 5.99
C PRO A 289 -25.80 2.26 5.36
N ALA A 290 -26.13 3.32 6.12
CA ALA A 290 -26.07 4.70 5.64
C ALA A 290 -24.63 5.25 5.54
N GLU A 291 -23.75 4.85 6.46
CA GLU A 291 -22.32 5.21 6.42
C GLU A 291 -21.63 4.46 5.29
N LEU A 292 -21.95 3.18 5.14
CA LEU A 292 -21.47 2.34 4.06
C LEU A 292 -21.83 2.89 2.67
N GLY A 293 -23.08 3.33 2.48
CA GLY A 293 -23.52 3.94 1.21
C GLY A 293 -22.76 5.24 0.85
N ARG A 294 -22.46 6.09 1.85
CA ARG A 294 -21.64 7.30 1.63
C ARG A 294 -20.21 6.94 1.25
N GLU A 295 -19.63 6.01 1.98
CA GLU A 295 -18.26 5.58 1.74
C GLU A 295 -18.10 4.85 0.40
N TRP A 296 -19.07 4.02 0.02
CA TRP A 296 -19.14 3.44 -1.33
C TRP A 296 -19.17 4.52 -2.41
N THR A 297 -19.97 5.56 -2.22
CA THR A 297 -20.06 6.69 -3.17
C THR A 297 -18.72 7.41 -3.29
N LEU A 298 -18.03 7.67 -2.17
CA LEU A 298 -16.69 8.26 -2.16
C LEU A 298 -15.66 7.34 -2.83
N ALA A 299 -15.76 6.03 -2.63
CA ALA A 299 -14.87 5.06 -3.28
C ALA A 299 -15.07 5.06 -4.80
N VAL A 300 -16.32 5.07 -5.27
CA VAL A 300 -16.66 5.15 -6.71
C VAL A 300 -16.19 6.48 -7.29
N GLU A 301 -16.38 7.60 -6.59
CA GLU A 301 -15.91 8.91 -7.02
C GLU A 301 -14.38 8.94 -7.16
N ARG A 302 -13.65 8.51 -6.12
CA ARG A 302 -12.18 8.45 -6.12
C ARG A 302 -11.66 7.53 -7.22
N TYR A 303 -12.30 6.39 -7.43
CA TYR A 303 -11.98 5.47 -8.52
C TYR A 303 -12.20 6.11 -9.90
N SER A 304 -13.31 6.83 -10.06
CA SER A 304 -13.70 7.47 -11.33
C SER A 304 -12.79 8.63 -11.72
N ARG A 305 -12.15 9.29 -10.75
CA ARG A 305 -11.18 10.37 -10.97
C ARG A 305 -9.80 9.88 -11.47
N ARG A 306 -9.54 8.57 -11.48
CA ARG A 306 -8.25 8.02 -11.90
C ARG A 306 -8.07 8.13 -13.42
N TYR A 307 -6.83 8.31 -13.89
CA TYR A 307 -6.52 8.39 -15.31
C TYR A 307 -6.42 6.98 -15.93
N LEU A 308 -7.59 6.39 -16.12
CA LEU A 308 -7.81 5.00 -16.51
C LEU A 308 -7.39 4.75 -17.98
N THR A 309 -6.07 4.69 -18.23
CA THR A 309 -5.47 4.51 -19.56
C THR A 309 -5.93 3.24 -20.29
N VAL A 310 -6.28 2.18 -19.54
CA VAL A 310 -6.80 0.92 -20.08
C VAL A 310 -8.29 0.79 -19.73
N GLN A 311 -9.16 1.05 -20.71
CA GLN A 311 -10.62 1.07 -20.47
C GLN A 311 -11.19 -0.30 -20.09
N SER A 312 -10.61 -1.40 -20.59
CA SER A 312 -11.04 -2.77 -20.29
C SER A 312 -10.87 -3.16 -18.82
N ASP A 313 -9.94 -2.50 -18.13
CA ASP A 313 -9.55 -2.84 -16.76
C ASP A 313 -10.45 -2.16 -15.71
N LYS A 314 -11.30 -1.23 -16.15
CA LYS A 314 -12.15 -0.40 -15.28
C LYS A 314 -13.17 -1.21 -14.48
N LEU A 315 -13.89 -2.12 -15.13
CA LEU A 315 -14.95 -2.89 -14.46
C LEU A 315 -14.37 -4.02 -13.60
N PRO A 316 -13.36 -4.78 -14.07
CA PRO A 316 -12.71 -5.80 -13.24
C PRO A 316 -12.13 -5.27 -11.92
N ALA A 317 -11.43 -4.13 -11.94
CA ALA A 317 -10.81 -3.59 -10.73
C ALA A 317 -11.83 -3.13 -9.66
N MET A 318 -12.98 -2.57 -10.07
CA MET A 318 -14.06 -2.25 -9.12
C MET A 318 -14.88 -3.47 -8.70
N ALA A 319 -14.93 -4.53 -9.52
CA ALA A 319 -15.72 -5.72 -9.20
C ALA A 319 -15.24 -6.42 -7.91
N GLY A 320 -13.93 -6.44 -7.66
CA GLY A 320 -13.38 -7.03 -6.43
C GLY A 320 -13.73 -6.23 -5.17
N ILE A 321 -13.76 -4.90 -5.27
CA ILE A 321 -14.21 -4.02 -4.18
C ILE A 321 -15.71 -4.24 -3.91
N ALA A 322 -16.53 -4.30 -4.97
CA ALA A 322 -17.96 -4.58 -4.87
C ALA A 322 -18.27 -5.95 -4.26
N ALA A 323 -17.47 -6.98 -4.58
CA ALA A 323 -17.63 -8.33 -4.06
C ALA A 323 -17.38 -8.39 -2.54
N THR A 324 -16.40 -7.62 -2.06
CA THR A 324 -16.06 -7.51 -0.64
C THR A 324 -17.19 -6.84 0.14
N ASP A 325 -17.75 -5.77 -0.43
CA ASP A 325 -18.91 -5.07 0.12
C ASP A 325 -20.10 -6.02 0.28
N ARG A 326 -20.41 -6.82 -0.76
CA ARG A 326 -21.49 -7.82 -0.72
C ARG A 326 -21.31 -8.86 0.39
N ARG A 327 -20.08 -9.30 0.68
CA ARG A 327 -19.79 -10.26 1.76
C ARG A 327 -19.98 -9.61 3.15
N ALA A 328 -19.59 -8.35 3.32
CA ALA A 328 -19.77 -7.60 4.56
C ALA A 328 -21.25 -7.23 4.82
N ILE A 329 -22.04 -6.96 3.77
CA ILE A 329 -23.43 -6.49 3.87
C ILE A 329 -24.45 -7.64 4.03
N SER A 330 -24.22 -8.78 3.39
CA SER A 330 -25.21 -9.87 3.32
C SER A 330 -25.72 -10.35 4.69
N PRO A 331 -24.90 -10.39 5.76
CA PRO A 331 -25.40 -10.71 7.11
C PRO A 331 -26.12 -9.53 7.79
N ALA A 332 -25.73 -8.29 7.48
CA ALA A 332 -26.15 -7.10 8.22
C ALA A 332 -27.45 -6.45 7.71
N CYS A 333 -27.80 -6.61 6.41
CA CYS A 333 -28.86 -5.78 5.82
C CYS A 333 -29.92 -6.51 4.98
N GLY A 334 -29.92 -7.85 4.93
CA GLY A 334 -30.97 -8.66 4.27
C GLY A 334 -31.21 -8.35 2.78
N SER A 335 -30.42 -7.49 2.15
CA SER A 335 -30.62 -6.97 0.81
C SER A 335 -29.47 -7.38 -0.10
N ARG A 336 -29.81 -7.97 -1.26
CA ARG A 336 -28.84 -8.40 -2.28
C ARG A 336 -28.36 -7.17 -3.04
N ALA A 337 -27.08 -6.81 -2.88
CA ALA A 337 -26.40 -5.90 -3.80
C ALA A 337 -26.37 -6.53 -5.21
N TRP A 338 -27.00 -5.88 -6.19
CA TRP A 338 -26.91 -6.24 -7.60
C TRP A 338 -26.01 -5.25 -8.31
N ARG A 339 -25.00 -5.77 -9.01
CA ARG A 339 -24.20 -5.08 -10.06
C ARG A 339 -24.04 -3.56 -9.83
N GLY A 340 -23.32 -3.19 -8.77
CA GLY A 340 -22.83 -1.81 -8.58
C GLY A 340 -23.87 -0.73 -8.26
N SER A 341 -25.12 -1.08 -7.94
CA SER A 341 -26.13 -0.09 -7.49
C SER A 341 -26.95 -0.59 -6.30
N TRP A 342 -27.19 0.33 -5.35
CA TRP A 342 -28.02 0.09 -4.18
C TRP A 342 -29.49 0.31 -4.55
N ARG A 343 -30.37 -0.63 -4.19
CA ARG A 343 -31.82 -0.51 -4.45
C ARG A 343 -32.44 0.74 -3.80
N GLY A 344 -31.83 1.27 -2.73
CA GLY A 344 -32.28 2.48 -2.03
C GLY A 344 -31.78 3.81 -2.60
N THR A 345 -30.82 3.81 -3.54
CA THR A 345 -30.27 5.04 -4.14
C THR A 345 -30.79 5.31 -5.55
N LEU A 346 -31.63 4.42 -6.09
CA LEU A 346 -32.34 4.66 -7.35
C LEU A 346 -33.58 5.53 -7.08
N PRO A 347 -33.71 6.71 -7.72
CA PRO A 347 -34.95 7.46 -7.68
C PRO A 347 -36.04 6.58 -8.30
N GLY A 348 -36.97 6.07 -7.50
CA GLY A 348 -38.14 5.31 -7.97
C GLY A 348 -38.39 3.95 -7.33
N ALA A 349 -37.56 3.44 -6.43
CA ALA A 349 -37.82 2.16 -5.75
C ALA A 349 -38.78 2.29 -4.55
N THR A 350 -39.91 2.96 -4.75
CA THR A 350 -41.11 2.78 -3.91
C THR A 350 -42.29 2.49 -4.82
N ARG A 351 -42.84 1.27 -4.64
CA ARG A 351 -44.18 0.74 -4.99
C ARG A 351 -44.21 -0.42 -5.98
N GLY A 352 -44.81 -1.52 -5.50
CA GLY A 352 -45.27 -2.71 -6.23
C GLY A 352 -44.37 -3.93 -5.98
N ALA A 353 -44.79 -5.00 -5.30
CA ALA A 353 -46.04 -5.35 -4.61
C ALA A 353 -45.69 -6.17 -3.36
#